data_AF-F0IGZ1-F1
#
_entry.id   AF-F0IGZ1-F1
#
_cell.length_a   1.000
_cell.length_b   1.000
_cell.length_c   1.000
_cell.angle_alpha   90.00
_cell.angle_beta   90.00
_cell.angle_gamma   90.00
#
_symmetry.space_group_name_H-M   'P 1'
#
loop_
_entity.id
_entity.type
_entity.pdbx_description
1 polymer ?
#
loop_
_entity_poly.entity_id
_entity_poly.type
_entity_poly.pdbx_seq_one_letter_code
_entity_poly.pdbx_strand_id
1 'polypeptide(L)'
;MKKIFFISSLLISLIGCSGENFADMQIEKPKNPQENPQNPITPNHKDSIKTPDKPTPPPTPPKPTPNTGDITVPLKLKAYYQGVDFTKSGEVLKDELATLTITKHRTYLGYERRHNYLPKADADLSHGGNVILVYTGESRNYQNHVNTEHIYPQSLFNKAAKPKGDLHHLRACDINVNSNRGNLPFTEGSGKARKIGRGWYPSDEFKGDVARMIMYMHLHYNLPWNAVSTNGIKLFLKWNAEDKVSPLELQRNNVIEEAQGNRNPFIDNPYLATKLWGGDTAENTWK
;
A
#
# COMPACT_ATOMS: atom_id res chain seq x y z
N MET A 1 35.01 -32.28 -2.25
CA MET A 1 35.24 -31.19 -3.24
C MET A 1 34.48 -29.95 -2.78
N LYS A 2 35.17 -28.86 -2.41
CA LYS A 2 34.52 -27.60 -1.98
C LYS A 2 34.09 -26.80 -3.21
N LYS A 3 32.81 -26.42 -3.32
CA LYS A 3 32.34 -25.47 -4.32
C LYS A 3 32.42 -24.06 -3.74
N ILE A 4 33.24 -23.21 -4.36
CA ILE A 4 33.40 -21.79 -4.01
C ILE A 4 32.30 -21.00 -4.71
N PHE A 5 31.52 -20.23 -3.95
CA PHE A 5 30.59 -19.25 -4.51
C PHE A 5 31.33 -17.91 -4.71
N PHE A 6 31.38 -17.44 -5.96
CA PHE A 6 31.80 -16.07 -6.25
C PHE A 6 30.62 -15.12 -6.02
N ILE A 7 30.74 -14.24 -5.03
CA ILE A 7 29.85 -13.08 -4.86
C ILE A 7 30.52 -11.91 -5.60
N SER A 8 29.92 -11.48 -6.71
CA SER A 8 30.38 -10.28 -7.42
C SER A 8 29.82 -9.03 -6.73
N SER A 9 30.68 -8.34 -5.99
CA SER A 9 30.37 -7.02 -5.42
C SER A 9 30.75 -5.93 -6.43
N LEU A 10 29.75 -5.21 -6.95
CA LEU A 10 29.99 -4.08 -7.84
C LEU A 10 30.33 -2.83 -7.01
N LEU A 11 31.61 -2.56 -6.80
CA LEU A 11 32.06 -1.26 -6.28
C LEU A 11 31.87 -0.18 -7.35
N ILE A 12 31.20 0.91 -6.99
CA ILE A 12 31.26 2.17 -7.71
C ILE A 12 32.32 3.04 -7.02
N SER A 13 33.38 3.38 -7.75
CA SER A 13 34.44 4.27 -7.27
C SER A 13 34.03 5.74 -7.39
N LEU A 14 34.27 6.50 -6.33
CA LEU A 14 34.31 7.95 -6.35
C LEU A 14 35.63 8.41 -5.73
N ILE A 15 36.45 9.07 -6.55
CA ILE A 15 37.62 9.87 -6.18
C ILE A 15 37.22 11.29 -6.63
N GLY A 16 37.12 12.31 -5.77
CA GLY A 16 38.19 12.90 -4.96
C GLY A 16 38.71 14.15 -5.72
N CYS A 17 38.98 15.33 -5.16
CA CYS A 17 39.04 15.85 -3.78
C CYS A 17 38.38 17.27 -3.78
N SER A 18 38.38 18.14 -2.77
CA SER A 18 39.31 18.40 -1.65
C SER A 18 38.69 19.28 -0.56
N GLY A 19 39.27 19.29 0.65
CA GLY A 19 38.94 20.24 1.72
C GLY A 19 38.97 19.63 3.13
N GLU A 20 40.15 19.41 3.70
CA GLU A 20 40.31 19.02 5.11
C GLU A 20 40.33 20.25 6.03
N ASN A 21 39.76 20.13 7.23
CA ASN A 21 40.49 20.49 8.46
C ASN A 21 39.88 19.86 9.74
N PHE A 22 40.68 19.83 10.80
CA PHE A 22 40.59 18.92 11.96
C PHE A 22 40.03 19.54 13.27
N ALA A 23 39.94 18.67 14.32
CA ALA A 23 39.64 18.91 15.74
C ALA A 23 38.13 19.02 16.13
N ASP A 24 37.59 18.38 17.18
CA ASP A 24 38.10 17.45 18.21
C ASP A 24 37.07 16.30 18.40
N MET A 25 37.41 15.01 18.47
CA MET A 25 38.06 14.27 19.57
C MET A 25 37.31 14.32 20.92
N GLN A 26 36.65 13.22 21.29
CA GLN A 26 36.84 12.45 22.55
C GLN A 26 36.09 11.11 22.48
N ILE A 27 36.66 10.07 23.08
CA ILE A 27 36.16 8.68 23.09
C ILE A 27 36.12 8.22 24.55
N GLU A 28 34.99 7.66 25.01
CA GLU A 28 34.98 6.82 26.21
C GLU A 28 34.36 5.44 25.94
N LYS A 29 34.87 4.45 26.70
CA LYS A 29 34.58 3.02 26.58
C LYS A 29 33.79 2.52 27.82
N PRO A 30 33.16 1.33 27.75
CA PRO A 30 32.07 0.97 28.65
C PRO A 30 32.53 0.45 30.03
N LYS A 31 31.60 0.45 30.99
CA LYS A 31 31.69 -0.31 32.25
C LYS A 31 30.44 -1.14 32.50
N ASN A 32 30.63 -2.30 33.14
CA ASN A 32 29.64 -3.24 33.65
C ASN A 32 30.32 -4.07 34.76
N PRO A 33 29.61 -4.93 35.50
CA PRO A 33 28.68 -4.64 36.61
C PRO A 33 29.32 -4.92 37.99
N GLN A 34 28.62 -4.64 39.10
CA GLN A 34 28.92 -5.21 40.44
C GLN A 34 27.63 -5.58 41.20
N GLU A 35 27.80 -6.44 42.22
CA GLU A 35 26.79 -7.37 42.74
C GLU A 35 26.75 -7.39 44.29
N ASN A 36 25.55 -7.61 44.86
CA ASN A 36 25.27 -8.04 46.26
C ASN A 36 25.65 -7.08 47.43
N PRO A 37 25.18 -7.29 48.70
CA PRO A 37 24.62 -8.51 49.31
C PRO A 37 23.26 -8.43 50.07
N GLN A 38 22.67 -9.60 50.33
CA GLN A 38 21.61 -9.88 51.33
C GLN A 38 22.21 -9.85 52.77
N ASN A 39 21.50 -9.88 53.92
CA ASN A 39 20.21 -10.49 54.36
C ASN A 39 19.86 -9.86 55.77
N PRO A 40 19.19 -10.47 56.81
CA PRO A 40 18.15 -11.52 56.93
C PRO A 40 16.99 -11.23 57.98
N ILE A 41 15.99 -12.14 58.08
CA ILE A 41 14.96 -12.39 59.16
C ILE A 41 13.99 -11.25 59.62
N THR A 42 12.72 -11.46 60.04
CA THR A 42 11.87 -12.63 60.44
C THR A 42 10.36 -12.32 60.16
N PRO A 43 9.39 -13.27 60.27
CA PRO A 43 8.06 -13.15 59.65
C PRO A 43 6.98 -12.48 60.53
N ASN A 44 5.87 -12.09 59.90
CA ASN A 44 4.62 -11.81 60.61
C ASN A 44 3.41 -12.40 59.86
N HIS A 45 2.71 -13.34 60.51
CA HIS A 45 1.53 -14.03 60.01
C HIS A 45 0.29 -13.18 60.30
N LYS A 46 -0.45 -12.76 59.27
CA LYS A 46 -1.84 -12.31 59.42
C LYS A 46 -2.67 -12.80 58.25
N ASP A 47 -3.56 -13.74 58.54
CA ASP A 47 -4.59 -14.17 57.61
C ASP A 47 -5.46 -12.99 57.21
N SER A 48 -5.75 -12.87 55.92
CA SER A 48 -6.76 -11.96 55.40
C SER A 48 -7.67 -12.74 54.46
N ILE A 49 -8.96 -12.65 54.77
CA ILE A 49 -10.02 -13.50 54.24
C ILE A 49 -10.14 -13.34 52.72
N LYS A 50 -10.15 -14.47 52.00
CA LYS A 50 -10.44 -14.49 50.56
C LYS A 50 -11.92 -14.19 50.31
N THR A 51 -12.21 -13.11 49.58
CA THR A 51 -13.47 -12.98 48.85
C THR A 51 -13.46 -13.89 47.61
N PRO A 52 -14.63 -14.37 47.12
CA PRO A 52 -14.68 -15.28 45.97
C PRO A 52 -14.36 -14.55 44.66
N ASP A 53 -13.54 -15.18 43.80
CA ASP A 53 -13.26 -14.69 42.47
C ASP A 53 -14.51 -14.71 41.57
N LYS A 54 -14.69 -13.64 40.80
CA LYS A 54 -15.75 -13.52 39.79
C LYS A 54 -15.51 -14.53 38.65
N PRO A 55 -16.52 -15.28 38.16
CA PRO A 55 -16.32 -16.23 37.07
C PRO A 55 -15.78 -15.54 35.81
N THR A 56 -14.71 -16.10 35.24
CA THR A 56 -14.23 -15.75 33.90
C THR A 56 -15.26 -16.20 32.85
N PRO A 57 -15.53 -15.39 31.82
CA PRO A 57 -16.39 -15.83 30.72
C PRO A 57 -15.75 -17.00 29.94
N PRO A 58 -16.54 -17.86 29.29
CA PRO A 58 -16.01 -18.96 28.49
C PRO A 58 -15.13 -18.45 27.35
N PRO A 59 -14.10 -19.21 26.92
CA PRO A 59 -13.33 -18.85 25.74
C PRO A 59 -14.24 -18.80 24.51
N THR A 60 -14.18 -17.68 23.79
CA THR A 60 -14.89 -17.51 22.51
C THR A 60 -14.50 -18.64 21.55
N PRO A 61 -15.45 -19.30 20.85
CA PRO A 61 -15.11 -20.29 19.85
C PRO A 61 -14.20 -19.69 18.77
N PRO A 62 -13.23 -20.45 18.24
CA PRO A 62 -12.29 -19.93 17.25
C PRO A 62 -13.05 -19.37 16.05
N LYS A 63 -12.74 -18.12 15.66
CA LYS A 63 -13.22 -17.51 14.42
C LYS A 63 -12.91 -18.49 13.28
N PRO A 64 -13.88 -18.84 12.41
CA PRO A 64 -13.65 -19.79 11.33
C PRO A 64 -12.43 -19.34 10.51
N THR A 65 -11.45 -20.23 10.40
CA THR A 65 -10.20 -19.98 9.69
C THR A 65 -10.56 -19.57 8.26
N PRO A 66 -10.11 -18.41 7.75
CA PRO A 66 -10.33 -18.05 6.36
C PRO A 66 -9.80 -19.18 5.49
N ASN A 67 -10.66 -19.71 4.64
CA ASN A 67 -10.28 -20.77 3.72
C ASN A 67 -9.14 -20.21 2.85
N THR A 68 -7.92 -20.70 3.06
CA THR A 68 -6.70 -20.22 2.38
C THR A 68 -6.73 -20.70 0.94
N GLY A 69 -7.59 -20.06 0.15
CA GLY A 69 -7.87 -20.47 -1.22
C GLY A 69 -6.59 -20.41 -2.05
N ASP A 70 -6.29 -21.52 -2.71
CA ASP A 70 -5.25 -21.59 -3.72
C ASP A 70 -5.48 -20.51 -4.78
N ILE A 71 -4.37 -20.00 -5.32
CA ILE A 71 -4.38 -18.90 -6.28
C ILE A 71 -4.12 -19.45 -7.67
N THR A 72 -5.18 -19.58 -8.47
CA THR A 72 -5.11 -20.07 -9.85
C THR A 72 -5.03 -18.87 -10.81
N VAL A 73 -3.82 -18.45 -11.19
CA VAL A 73 -3.64 -17.30 -12.10
C VAL A 73 -4.41 -17.50 -13.41
N PRO A 74 -5.37 -16.62 -13.78
CA PRO A 74 -6.14 -16.75 -15.01
C PRO A 74 -5.25 -16.81 -16.23
N LEU A 75 -5.62 -17.61 -17.24
CA LEU A 75 -4.80 -17.86 -18.44
C LEU A 75 -4.29 -16.56 -19.10
N LYS A 76 -5.16 -15.53 -19.20
CA LYS A 76 -4.83 -14.21 -19.76
C LYS A 76 -3.73 -13.45 -18.99
N LEU A 77 -3.56 -13.72 -17.69
CA LEU A 77 -2.57 -13.10 -16.81
C LEU A 77 -1.34 -14.00 -16.56
N LYS A 78 -1.38 -15.27 -16.97
CA LYS A 78 -0.34 -16.27 -16.66
C LYS A 78 1.05 -15.90 -17.19
N ALA A 79 1.13 -15.25 -18.36
CA ALA A 79 2.38 -14.74 -18.92
C ALA A 79 2.85 -13.43 -18.24
N TYR A 80 1.93 -12.65 -17.67
CA TYR A 80 2.30 -11.46 -16.90
C TYR A 80 2.97 -11.88 -15.57
N TYR A 81 2.29 -12.72 -14.78
CA TYR A 81 2.75 -13.19 -13.46
C TYR A 81 3.72 -14.40 -13.51
N GLN A 82 4.30 -14.71 -14.67
CA GLN A 82 5.28 -15.79 -14.79
C GLN A 82 6.49 -15.53 -13.88
N GLY A 83 6.79 -16.48 -12.99
CA GLY A 83 7.91 -16.41 -12.06
C GLY A 83 7.55 -15.96 -10.63
N VAL A 84 6.30 -15.57 -10.36
CA VAL A 84 5.80 -15.33 -9.00
C VAL A 84 5.25 -16.64 -8.42
N ASP A 85 5.68 -16.97 -7.20
CA ASP A 85 5.23 -18.15 -6.48
C ASP A 85 4.13 -17.78 -5.47
N PHE A 86 2.88 -17.89 -5.92
CA PHE A 86 1.70 -17.57 -5.11
C PHE A 86 1.45 -18.52 -3.93
N THR A 87 2.22 -19.60 -3.75
CA THR A 87 2.17 -20.39 -2.50
C THR A 87 2.70 -19.57 -1.32
N LYS A 88 3.71 -18.73 -1.57
CA LYS A 88 4.36 -17.83 -0.58
C LYS A 88 3.41 -16.76 -0.04
N SER A 89 3.82 -16.10 1.03
CA SER A 89 3.09 -15.02 1.70
C SER A 89 4.05 -14.05 2.38
N GLY A 90 3.51 -12.98 2.97
CA GLY A 90 4.29 -11.97 3.68
C GLY A 90 5.29 -11.26 2.79
N GLU A 91 6.43 -10.90 3.39
CA GLU A 91 7.52 -10.17 2.73
C GLU A 91 8.06 -10.90 1.48
N VAL A 92 8.11 -12.24 1.47
CA VAL A 92 8.69 -12.96 0.31
C VAL A 92 7.81 -12.82 -0.93
N LEU A 93 6.47 -12.92 -0.79
CA LEU A 93 5.56 -12.67 -1.90
C LEU A 93 5.50 -11.17 -2.25
N LYS A 94 5.66 -10.28 -1.26
CA LYS A 94 5.77 -8.83 -1.50
C LYS A 94 6.95 -8.52 -2.41
N ASP A 95 8.13 -9.06 -2.13
CA ASP A 95 9.35 -8.77 -2.87
C ASP A 95 9.31 -9.32 -4.30
N GLU A 96 8.68 -10.48 -4.51
CA GLU A 96 8.40 -11.02 -5.85
C GLU A 96 7.44 -10.13 -6.65
N LEU A 97 6.34 -9.67 -6.04
CA LEU A 97 5.38 -8.77 -6.70
C LEU A 97 5.97 -7.37 -6.93
N ALA A 98 6.79 -6.86 -6.01
CA ALA A 98 7.52 -5.60 -6.18
C ALA A 98 8.48 -5.72 -7.38
N THR A 99 9.32 -6.76 -7.41
CA THR A 99 10.23 -7.07 -8.52
C THR A 99 9.45 -7.17 -9.83
N LEU A 100 8.36 -7.92 -9.87
CA LEU A 100 7.52 -8.06 -11.06
C LEU A 100 7.03 -6.71 -11.58
N THR A 101 6.40 -5.89 -10.73
CA THR A 101 5.84 -4.61 -11.18
C THR A 101 6.93 -3.65 -11.65
N ILE A 102 8.09 -3.61 -10.96
CA ILE A 102 9.26 -2.79 -11.33
C ILE A 102 9.83 -3.23 -12.69
N THR A 103 10.04 -4.53 -12.91
CA THR A 103 10.56 -5.07 -14.17
C THR A 103 9.58 -4.90 -15.34
N LYS A 104 8.27 -4.99 -15.10
CA LYS A 104 7.23 -4.83 -16.14
C LYS A 104 6.98 -3.36 -16.50
N HIS A 105 7.30 -2.39 -15.63
CA HIS A 105 7.12 -0.95 -15.87
C HIS A 105 8.17 -0.42 -16.86
N ARG A 106 7.92 -0.69 -18.14
CA ARG A 106 8.82 -0.38 -19.27
C ARG A 106 8.73 1.08 -19.73
N THR A 107 7.58 1.73 -19.55
CA THR A 107 7.35 3.10 -20.01
C THR A 107 6.95 4.01 -18.85
N TYR A 108 7.93 4.70 -18.25
CA TYR A 108 7.65 5.78 -17.30
C TYR A 108 7.15 7.02 -18.04
N LEU A 109 5.87 7.36 -17.85
CA LEU A 109 5.27 8.54 -18.48
C LEU A 109 5.71 9.82 -17.75
N GLY A 110 6.15 10.84 -18.50
CA GLY A 110 6.20 12.20 -17.98
C GLY A 110 4.79 12.70 -17.72
N TYR A 111 4.58 13.51 -16.67
CA TYR A 111 3.25 13.91 -16.19
C TYR A 111 2.32 14.41 -17.31
N GLU A 112 2.78 15.24 -18.25
CA GLU A 112 1.92 15.74 -19.35
C GLU A 112 1.48 14.65 -20.35
N ARG A 113 2.26 13.57 -20.52
CA ARG A 113 1.89 12.46 -21.40
C ARG A 113 0.70 11.65 -20.85
N ARG A 114 0.30 11.84 -19.58
CA ARG A 114 -0.86 11.17 -18.98
C ARG A 114 -2.16 11.40 -19.75
N HIS A 115 -2.32 12.57 -20.38
CA HIS A 115 -3.55 12.95 -21.08
C HIS A 115 -3.88 12.03 -22.28
N ASN A 116 -2.91 11.30 -22.82
CA ASN A 116 -3.12 10.34 -23.90
C ASN A 116 -3.76 9.01 -23.45
N TYR A 117 -3.81 8.78 -22.13
CA TYR A 117 -4.14 7.49 -21.51
C TYR A 117 -5.16 7.61 -20.38
N LEU A 118 -5.03 8.61 -19.50
CA LEU A 118 -5.92 8.79 -18.34
C LEU A 118 -7.40 8.91 -18.73
N PRO A 119 -7.81 9.67 -19.77
CA PRO A 119 -9.21 9.69 -20.21
C PRO A 119 -9.73 8.35 -20.75
N LYS A 120 -8.83 7.44 -21.15
CA LYS A 120 -9.18 6.09 -21.63
C LYS A 120 -9.28 5.10 -20.47
N ALA A 121 -8.39 5.21 -19.49
CA ALA A 121 -8.44 4.41 -18.27
C ALA A 121 -9.73 4.73 -17.49
N ASP A 122 -10.01 6.01 -17.30
CA ASP A 122 -11.16 6.55 -16.58
C ASP A 122 -12.45 6.61 -17.43
N ALA A 123 -12.43 6.14 -18.68
CA ALA A 123 -13.54 6.29 -19.62
C ALA A 123 -14.86 5.68 -19.12
N ASP A 124 -15.96 6.42 -19.27
CA ASP A 124 -17.29 5.85 -19.20
C ASP A 124 -17.64 5.22 -20.57
N LEU A 125 -17.65 3.88 -20.64
CA LEU A 125 -17.98 3.15 -21.87
C LEU A 125 -19.44 3.32 -22.31
N SER A 126 -20.33 3.81 -21.45
CA SER A 126 -21.72 4.10 -21.80
C SER A 126 -21.93 5.53 -22.35
N HIS A 127 -21.01 6.45 -22.08
CA HIS A 127 -21.09 7.85 -22.53
C HIS A 127 -19.78 8.30 -23.18
N GLY A 128 -19.69 8.17 -24.50
CA GLY A 128 -18.48 8.49 -25.27
C GLY A 128 -17.96 9.92 -25.02
N GLY A 129 -16.69 10.03 -24.63
CA GLY A 129 -16.03 11.29 -24.27
C GLY A 129 -16.15 11.69 -22.79
N ASN A 130 -16.96 10.98 -22.01
CA ASN A 130 -16.98 11.11 -20.56
C ASN A 130 -15.96 10.20 -19.87
N VAL A 131 -15.63 10.60 -18.64
CA VAL A 131 -14.86 9.83 -17.67
C VAL A 131 -15.67 9.68 -16.38
N ILE A 132 -15.44 8.60 -15.64
CA ILE A 132 -15.94 8.43 -14.28
C ILE A 132 -14.99 9.14 -13.31
N LEU A 133 -15.49 10.17 -12.63
CA LEU A 133 -14.72 10.96 -11.69
C LEU A 133 -14.54 10.21 -10.37
N VAL A 134 -13.28 10.11 -9.90
CA VAL A 134 -12.99 9.50 -8.60
C VAL A 134 -13.70 10.26 -7.47
N TYR A 135 -14.04 9.50 -6.42
CA TYR A 135 -14.77 9.92 -5.23
C TYR A 135 -16.27 10.16 -5.42
N THR A 136 -16.72 10.60 -6.60
CA THR A 136 -18.13 10.96 -6.85
C THR A 136 -18.90 9.97 -7.70
N GLY A 137 -18.23 9.15 -8.53
CA GLY A 137 -18.88 8.23 -9.47
C GLY A 137 -19.51 8.94 -10.67
N GLU A 138 -19.35 10.26 -10.78
CA GLU A 138 -20.00 11.07 -11.80
C GLU A 138 -19.38 10.80 -13.18
N SER A 139 -20.23 10.45 -14.16
CA SER A 139 -19.86 10.47 -15.57
C SER A 139 -19.86 11.91 -16.09
N ARG A 140 -18.68 12.43 -16.44
CA ARG A 140 -18.53 13.81 -16.93
C ARG A 140 -17.57 13.90 -18.10
N ASN A 141 -17.87 14.77 -19.06
CA ASN A 141 -16.97 15.08 -20.17
C ASN A 141 -15.60 15.55 -19.62
N TYR A 142 -14.51 14.95 -20.08
CA TYR A 142 -13.15 15.21 -19.55
C TYR A 142 -12.69 16.67 -19.69
N GLN A 143 -13.29 17.45 -20.58
CA GLN A 143 -12.97 18.88 -20.77
C GLN A 143 -13.74 19.80 -19.80
N ASN A 144 -14.79 19.30 -19.14
CA ASN A 144 -15.68 20.11 -18.33
C ASN A 144 -15.32 20.06 -16.83
N HIS A 145 -14.46 20.99 -16.39
CA HIS A 145 -14.15 21.19 -14.97
C HIS A 145 -13.55 19.94 -14.26
N VAL A 146 -12.79 19.16 -15.03
CA VAL A 146 -12.05 17.97 -14.58
C VAL A 146 -10.56 18.27 -14.53
N ASN A 147 -9.85 17.76 -13.54
CA ASN A 147 -8.39 17.74 -13.51
C ASN A 147 -7.84 16.34 -13.13
N THR A 148 -6.54 16.27 -12.87
CA THR A 148 -5.89 15.05 -12.40
C THR A 148 -5.69 15.08 -10.88
N GLU A 149 -6.25 14.10 -10.20
CA GLU A 149 -6.00 13.80 -8.79
C GLU A 149 -4.78 12.87 -8.64
N HIS A 150 -3.92 13.18 -7.67
CA HIS A 150 -2.77 12.36 -7.25
C HIS A 150 -3.16 11.61 -5.97
N ILE A 151 -3.72 10.39 -6.11
CA ILE A 151 -4.27 9.64 -4.97
C ILE A 151 -3.22 9.46 -3.86
N TYR A 152 -1.97 9.18 -4.20
CA TYR A 152 -0.84 9.48 -3.31
C TYR A 152 -0.35 10.92 -3.58
N PRO A 153 -0.45 11.88 -2.64
CA PRO A 153 -0.11 13.28 -2.88
C PRO A 153 1.35 13.51 -3.33
N GLN A 154 1.54 14.32 -4.38
CA GLN A 154 2.87 14.60 -4.96
C GLN A 154 3.88 15.25 -4.00
N SER A 155 3.40 15.93 -2.94
CA SER A 155 4.24 16.50 -1.89
C SER A 155 4.90 15.43 -1.00
N LEU A 156 4.34 14.22 -0.94
CA LEU A 156 4.79 13.13 -0.07
C LEU A 156 5.76 12.15 -0.76
N PHE A 157 6.13 12.41 -2.02
CA PHE A 157 7.23 11.74 -2.74
C PHE A 157 8.24 12.73 -3.34
N ASN A 158 8.35 13.94 -2.78
CA ASN A 158 9.25 15.00 -3.23
C ASN A 158 9.13 15.34 -4.73
N LYS A 159 7.94 15.16 -5.31
CA LYS A 159 7.64 15.37 -6.74
C LYS A 159 8.54 14.55 -7.71
N ALA A 160 9.13 13.45 -7.24
CA ALA A 160 9.96 12.55 -8.04
C ALA A 160 9.26 12.14 -9.35
N ALA A 161 9.99 12.21 -10.47
CA ALA A 161 9.38 12.15 -11.80
C ALA A 161 8.66 10.83 -12.10
N LYS A 162 9.21 9.70 -11.65
CA LYS A 162 8.63 8.35 -11.88
C LYS A 162 7.23 8.21 -11.29
N PRO A 163 7.01 8.32 -9.96
CA PRO A 163 5.66 8.24 -9.40
C PRO A 163 4.75 9.34 -9.94
N LYS A 164 5.24 10.58 -10.13
CA LYS A 164 4.42 11.73 -10.57
C LYS A 164 3.54 11.43 -11.81
N GLY A 165 4.03 10.63 -12.76
CA GLY A 165 3.33 10.28 -14.00
C GLY A 165 2.71 8.88 -14.06
N ASP A 166 2.76 8.08 -12.99
CA ASP A 166 2.24 6.71 -12.97
C ASP A 166 0.70 6.69 -12.91
N LEU A 167 0.04 6.22 -13.97
CA LEU A 167 -1.41 6.19 -14.09
C LEU A 167 -2.09 5.31 -13.03
N HIS A 168 -1.38 4.34 -12.43
CA HIS A 168 -1.91 3.52 -11.33
C HIS A 168 -2.25 4.31 -10.07
N HIS A 169 -1.84 5.58 -9.96
CA HIS A 169 -2.25 6.47 -8.88
C HIS A 169 -2.91 7.79 -9.33
N LEU A 170 -3.12 7.98 -10.64
CA LEU A 170 -3.73 9.19 -11.21
C LEU A 170 -5.21 8.94 -11.55
N ARG A 171 -6.07 9.93 -11.29
CA ARG A 171 -7.50 9.87 -11.61
C ARG A 171 -7.99 11.14 -12.28
N ALA A 172 -9.01 11.02 -13.12
CA ALA A 172 -9.91 12.13 -13.41
C ALA A 172 -10.70 12.47 -12.13
N CYS A 173 -10.76 13.75 -11.77
CA CYS A 173 -11.48 14.24 -10.61
C CYS A 173 -12.11 15.62 -10.90
N ASP A 174 -13.21 15.93 -10.23
CA ASP A 174 -13.74 17.30 -10.20
C ASP A 174 -12.71 18.25 -9.57
N ILE A 175 -12.50 19.41 -10.19
CA ILE A 175 -11.47 20.38 -9.75
C ILE A 175 -11.67 20.81 -8.29
N ASN A 176 -12.92 21.02 -7.85
CA ASN A 176 -13.23 21.46 -6.49
C ASN A 176 -13.11 20.31 -5.50
N VAL A 177 -13.51 19.10 -5.88
CA VAL A 177 -13.32 17.90 -5.04
C VAL A 177 -11.84 17.63 -4.81
N ASN A 178 -11.01 17.67 -5.86
CA ASN A 178 -9.56 17.54 -5.77
C ASN A 178 -8.96 18.65 -4.87
N SER A 179 -9.34 19.92 -5.11
CA SER A 179 -8.88 21.05 -4.29
C SER A 179 -9.24 20.90 -2.80
N ASN A 180 -10.46 20.44 -2.50
CA ASN A 180 -10.94 20.18 -1.14
C ASN A 180 -10.24 18.98 -0.47
N ARG A 181 -9.86 17.96 -1.25
CA ARG A 181 -9.08 16.80 -0.78
C ARG A 181 -7.62 17.18 -0.52
N GLY A 182 -7.02 17.96 -1.42
CA GLY A 182 -5.65 18.47 -1.32
C GLY A 182 -4.62 17.38 -1.04
N ASN A 183 -3.98 17.45 0.13
CA ASN A 183 -3.06 16.43 0.64
C ASN A 183 -3.56 15.78 1.94
N LEU A 184 -4.86 15.85 2.24
CA LEU A 184 -5.41 15.26 3.46
C LEU A 184 -5.19 13.73 3.46
N PRO A 185 -4.75 13.14 4.59
CA PRO A 185 -4.64 11.69 4.71
C PRO A 185 -6.03 11.06 4.60
N PHE A 186 -6.10 9.87 4.02
CA PHE A 186 -7.35 9.12 3.98
C PHE A 186 -7.76 8.68 5.40
N THR A 187 -9.07 8.70 5.65
CA THR A 187 -9.63 8.36 6.96
C THR A 187 -10.96 7.63 6.83
N GLU A 188 -11.29 6.85 7.85
CA GLU A 188 -12.53 6.09 7.98
C GLU A 188 -13.79 6.96 7.83
N GLY A 189 -14.85 6.39 7.23
CA GLY A 189 -16.14 7.05 7.02
C GLY A 189 -17.15 6.13 6.35
N SER A 190 -18.29 6.69 5.95
CA SER A 190 -19.38 6.01 5.22
C SER A 190 -20.14 6.99 4.32
N GLY A 191 -20.75 6.51 3.25
CA GLY A 191 -21.57 7.30 2.31
C GLY A 191 -20.75 8.06 1.27
N LYS A 192 -21.08 9.35 1.04
CA LYS A 192 -20.43 10.19 0.01
C LYS A 192 -19.08 10.75 0.46
N ALA A 193 -18.22 11.04 -0.52
CA ALA A 193 -16.91 11.62 -0.30
C ALA A 193 -16.98 12.95 0.44
N ARG A 194 -16.12 13.12 1.46
CA ARG A 194 -16.04 14.36 2.25
C ARG A 194 -14.78 14.41 3.10
N LYS A 195 -14.45 15.61 3.58
CA LYS A 195 -13.54 15.82 4.70
C LYS A 195 -14.18 15.35 6.00
N ILE A 196 -13.45 14.57 6.81
CA ILE A 196 -13.84 14.14 8.15
C ILE A 196 -12.71 14.54 9.10
N GLY A 197 -12.95 15.58 9.91
CA GLY A 197 -11.94 16.15 10.80
C GLY A 197 -10.70 16.63 10.02
N ARG A 198 -9.57 15.95 10.22
CA ARG A 198 -8.29 16.21 9.52
C ARG A 198 -8.00 15.28 8.34
N GLY A 199 -8.89 14.35 8.01
CA GLY A 199 -8.71 13.42 6.89
C GLY A 199 -9.77 13.55 5.80
N TRP A 200 -9.59 12.81 4.72
CA TRP A 200 -10.53 12.68 3.62
C TRP A 200 -11.10 11.26 3.56
N TYR A 201 -12.41 11.13 3.48
CA TYR A 201 -13.07 9.86 3.21
C TYR A 201 -13.50 9.83 1.73
N PRO A 202 -13.08 8.83 0.94
CA PRO A 202 -13.21 8.85 -0.53
C PRO A 202 -14.60 8.49 -1.07
N SER A 203 -15.57 8.12 -0.22
CA SER A 203 -16.86 7.45 -0.51
C SER A 203 -16.81 5.92 -0.44
N ASP A 204 -17.98 5.29 -0.26
CA ASP A 204 -18.10 3.83 -0.17
C ASP A 204 -17.81 3.11 -1.49
N GLU A 205 -17.92 3.81 -2.62
CA GLU A 205 -17.70 3.30 -3.99
C GLU A 205 -16.23 3.36 -4.45
N PHE A 206 -15.40 4.17 -3.77
CA PHE A 206 -14.00 4.41 -4.17
C PHE A 206 -12.99 4.13 -3.05
N LYS A 207 -13.41 3.53 -1.93
CA LYS A 207 -12.52 3.24 -0.80
C LYS A 207 -11.56 2.09 -1.12
N GLY A 208 -12.04 1.08 -1.83
CA GLY A 208 -11.27 -0.04 -2.37
C GLY A 208 -10.30 0.41 -3.46
N ASP A 209 -10.78 1.21 -4.42
CA ASP A 209 -9.94 1.87 -5.44
C ASP A 209 -8.75 2.57 -4.78
N VAL A 210 -9.02 3.49 -3.84
CA VAL A 210 -7.98 4.25 -3.13
C VAL A 210 -7.01 3.31 -2.39
N ALA A 211 -7.54 2.29 -1.70
CA ALA A 211 -6.71 1.32 -1.00
C ALA A 211 -5.76 0.57 -1.94
N ARG A 212 -6.26 0.02 -3.05
CA ARG A 212 -5.47 -0.71 -4.04
C ARG A 212 -4.43 0.16 -4.72
N MET A 213 -4.77 1.43 -4.99
CA MET A 213 -3.84 2.41 -5.56
C MET A 213 -2.72 2.79 -4.58
N ILE A 214 -3.03 3.03 -3.29
CA ILE A 214 -1.99 3.31 -2.28
C ILE A 214 -1.11 2.09 -1.99
N MET A 215 -1.70 0.89 -1.89
CA MET A 215 -0.93 -0.35 -1.69
C MET A 215 0.01 -0.64 -2.87
N TYR A 216 -0.40 -0.34 -4.10
CA TYR A 216 0.49 -0.39 -5.27
C TYR A 216 1.65 0.61 -5.16
N MET A 217 1.38 1.86 -4.77
CA MET A 217 2.45 2.87 -4.61
C MET A 217 3.47 2.47 -3.53
N HIS A 218 3.02 1.80 -2.47
CA HIS A 218 3.93 1.18 -1.51
C HIS A 218 4.72 0.02 -2.14
N LEU A 219 4.05 -0.94 -2.78
CA LEU A 219 4.68 -2.12 -3.39
C LEU A 219 5.74 -1.75 -4.44
N HIS A 220 5.45 -0.78 -5.31
CA HIS A 220 6.28 -0.47 -6.48
C HIS A 220 7.36 0.59 -6.20
N TYR A 221 7.09 1.55 -5.32
CA TYR A 221 8.00 2.68 -5.03
C TYR A 221 8.53 2.71 -3.59
N ASN A 222 8.17 1.74 -2.74
CA ASN A 222 8.47 1.72 -1.30
C ASN A 222 8.04 3.00 -0.56
N LEU A 223 6.92 3.60 -0.99
CA LEU A 223 6.40 4.84 -0.38
C LEU A 223 5.64 4.56 0.94
N PRO A 224 5.81 5.40 1.97
CA PRO A 224 5.20 5.17 3.29
C PRO A 224 3.71 5.52 3.35
N TRP A 225 2.90 4.61 3.91
CA TRP A 225 1.45 4.83 4.09
C TRP A 225 1.08 5.79 5.25
N ASN A 226 1.97 6.01 6.22
CA ASN A 226 1.65 6.77 7.44
C ASN A 226 1.29 8.24 7.18
N ALA A 227 1.82 8.84 6.11
CA ALA A 227 1.52 10.23 5.74
C ALA A 227 0.22 10.36 4.92
N VAL A 228 -0.33 9.25 4.41
CA VAL A 228 -1.53 9.21 3.54
C VAL A 228 -2.72 8.51 4.19
N SER A 229 -2.62 8.06 5.44
CA SER A 229 -3.68 7.34 6.17
C SER A 229 -3.67 7.64 7.65
N THR A 230 -4.85 7.90 8.24
CA THR A 230 -5.00 8.08 9.69
C THR A 230 -4.85 6.80 10.50
N ASN A 231 -4.87 5.61 9.86
CA ASN A 231 -4.68 4.30 10.50
C ASN A 231 -3.70 3.40 9.70
N GLY A 232 -2.75 4.02 9.00
CA GLY A 232 -1.74 3.35 8.19
C GLY A 232 -2.32 2.33 7.19
N ILE A 233 -1.61 1.21 7.01
CA ILE A 233 -2.03 0.10 6.14
C ILE A 233 -3.34 -0.58 6.57
N LYS A 234 -3.71 -0.53 7.86
CA LYS A 234 -4.93 -1.20 8.36
C LYS A 234 -6.21 -0.65 7.72
N LEU A 235 -6.26 0.67 7.46
CA LEU A 235 -7.37 1.31 6.75
C LEU A 235 -7.54 0.73 5.34
N PHE A 236 -6.43 0.60 4.60
CA PHE A 236 -6.45 0.14 3.23
C PHE A 236 -6.73 -1.36 3.11
N LEU A 237 -6.22 -2.20 4.02
CA LEU A 237 -6.57 -3.62 4.07
C LEU A 237 -8.07 -3.83 4.32
N LYS A 238 -8.63 -3.07 5.27
CA LYS A 238 -10.08 -3.07 5.55
C LYS A 238 -10.87 -2.66 4.31
N TRP A 239 -10.57 -1.49 3.73
CA TRP A 239 -11.30 -1.00 2.55
C TRP A 239 -11.17 -1.92 1.33
N ASN A 240 -10.02 -2.55 1.12
CA ASN A 240 -9.81 -3.53 0.05
C ASN A 240 -10.62 -4.84 0.25
N ALA A 241 -11.02 -5.16 1.49
CA ALA A 241 -11.91 -6.28 1.79
C ALA A 241 -13.39 -5.88 1.75
N GLU A 242 -13.74 -4.66 2.15
CA GLU A 242 -15.11 -4.13 2.14
C GLU A 242 -15.62 -3.75 0.74
N ASP A 243 -14.74 -3.18 -0.10
CA ASP A 243 -15.07 -2.63 -1.41
C ASP A 243 -14.36 -3.43 -2.49
N LYS A 244 -15.15 -4.19 -3.26
CA LYS A 244 -14.69 -5.15 -4.26
C LYS A 244 -14.03 -4.46 -5.43
N VAL A 245 -13.26 -5.21 -6.22
CA VAL A 245 -12.70 -4.68 -7.47
C VAL A 245 -13.83 -4.40 -8.46
N SER A 246 -13.90 -3.16 -8.95
CA SER A 246 -14.93 -2.72 -9.89
C SER A 246 -14.57 -3.05 -11.36
N PRO A 247 -15.56 -3.12 -12.27
CA PRO A 247 -15.30 -3.22 -13.71
C PRO A 247 -14.44 -2.07 -14.25
N LEU A 248 -14.62 -0.87 -13.70
CA LEU A 248 -13.81 0.31 -14.02
C LEU A 248 -12.34 0.09 -13.65
N GLU A 249 -12.04 -0.45 -12.47
CA GLU A 249 -10.65 -0.77 -12.10
C GLU A 249 -10.03 -1.81 -13.02
N LEU A 250 -10.75 -2.86 -13.40
CA LEU A 250 -10.25 -3.87 -14.35
C LEU A 250 -9.96 -3.25 -15.73
N GLN A 251 -10.84 -2.37 -16.22
CA GLN A 251 -10.61 -1.57 -17.43
C GLN A 251 -9.34 -0.73 -17.30
N ARG A 252 -9.21 0.06 -16.23
CA ARG A 252 -8.03 0.88 -15.94
C ARG A 252 -6.76 0.04 -15.95
N ASN A 253 -6.74 -1.10 -15.27
CA ASN A 253 -5.55 -1.94 -15.14
C ASN A 253 -5.07 -2.46 -16.50
N ASN A 254 -5.99 -2.77 -17.42
CA ASN A 254 -5.66 -3.16 -18.80
C ASN A 254 -5.10 -1.97 -19.60
N VAL A 255 -5.80 -0.82 -19.61
CA VAL A 255 -5.35 0.39 -20.34
C VAL A 255 -3.99 0.89 -19.83
N ILE A 256 -3.72 0.75 -18.53
CA ILE A 256 -2.44 1.16 -17.95
C ILE A 256 -1.33 0.13 -18.26
N GLU A 257 -1.63 -1.17 -18.33
CA GLU A 257 -0.67 -2.16 -18.81
C GLU A 257 -0.23 -1.86 -20.26
N GLU A 258 -1.16 -1.52 -21.14
CA GLU A 258 -0.85 -1.12 -22.52
C GLU A 258 0.03 0.15 -22.56
N ALA A 259 -0.19 1.10 -21.66
CA ALA A 259 0.52 2.38 -21.61
C ALA A 259 1.93 2.30 -20.98
N GLN A 260 2.06 1.57 -19.86
CA GLN A 260 3.26 1.54 -19.00
C GLN A 260 3.98 0.19 -18.97
N GLY A 261 3.28 -0.89 -19.33
CA GLY A 261 3.78 -2.26 -19.33
C GLY A 261 3.51 -3.07 -18.06
N ASN A 262 3.08 -2.42 -16.97
CA ASN A 262 2.81 -3.02 -15.67
C ASN A 262 1.36 -2.87 -15.21
N ARG A 263 0.92 -3.81 -14.37
CA ARG A 263 -0.39 -3.89 -13.73
C ARG A 263 -0.28 -3.62 -12.22
N ASN A 264 -1.37 -3.15 -11.63
CA ASN A 264 -1.58 -3.18 -10.19
C ASN A 264 -2.09 -4.58 -9.79
N PRO A 265 -1.33 -5.37 -9.01
CA PRO A 265 -1.73 -6.73 -8.66
C PRO A 265 -2.94 -6.79 -7.73
N PHE A 266 -3.16 -5.76 -6.92
CA PHE A 266 -4.30 -5.70 -6.00
C PHE A 266 -5.63 -5.44 -6.72
N ILE A 267 -5.59 -4.88 -7.93
CA ILE A 267 -6.76 -4.81 -8.81
C ILE A 267 -7.01 -6.15 -9.50
N ASP A 268 -5.97 -6.87 -9.93
CA ASP A 268 -6.21 -8.18 -10.55
C ASP A 268 -6.71 -9.22 -9.56
N ASN A 269 -6.21 -9.18 -8.32
CA ASN A 269 -6.67 -10.01 -7.21
C ASN A 269 -6.46 -9.31 -5.84
N PRO A 270 -7.52 -8.79 -5.20
CA PRO A 270 -7.39 -8.04 -3.95
C PRO A 270 -6.98 -8.92 -2.77
N TYR A 271 -7.17 -10.25 -2.83
CA TYR A 271 -6.66 -11.20 -1.85
C TYR A 271 -5.12 -11.23 -1.75
N LEU A 272 -4.39 -10.75 -2.76
CA LEU A 272 -2.93 -10.60 -2.66
C LEU A 272 -2.52 -9.63 -1.54
N ALA A 273 -3.31 -8.60 -1.25
CA ALA A 273 -3.06 -7.72 -0.11
C ALA A 273 -3.19 -8.49 1.23
N THR A 274 -4.19 -9.38 1.34
CA THR A 274 -4.34 -10.27 2.49
C THR A 274 -3.16 -11.25 2.62
N LYS A 275 -2.64 -11.80 1.51
CA LYS A 275 -1.44 -12.67 1.56
C LYS A 275 -0.16 -11.92 1.94
N LEU A 276 -0.06 -10.62 1.64
CA LEU A 276 1.11 -9.79 1.96
C LEU A 276 1.10 -9.27 3.40
N TRP A 277 -0.03 -8.73 3.87
CA TRP A 277 -0.09 -7.97 5.14
C TRP A 277 -1.19 -8.44 6.10
N GLY A 278 -1.95 -9.48 5.77
CA GLY A 278 -3.06 -9.98 6.58
C GLY A 278 -4.25 -9.02 6.58
N GLY A 279 -4.85 -8.81 7.76
CA GLY A 279 -6.08 -8.05 7.91
C GLY A 279 -7.33 -8.86 7.58
N ASP A 280 -8.42 -8.17 7.24
CA ASP A 280 -9.65 -8.83 6.80
C ASP A 280 -9.45 -9.47 5.41
N THR A 281 -10.17 -10.57 5.17
CA THR A 281 -9.97 -11.39 3.96
C THR A 281 -10.69 -10.75 2.78
N ALA A 282 -9.91 -10.20 1.85
CA ALA A 282 -10.43 -9.71 0.58
C ALA A 282 -10.78 -10.87 -0.38
N GLU A 283 -11.59 -10.57 -1.39
CA GLU A 283 -12.07 -11.56 -2.37
C GLU A 283 -10.92 -12.16 -3.20
N ASN A 284 -10.76 -13.49 -3.19
CA ASN A 284 -9.88 -14.15 -4.17
C ASN A 284 -10.62 -14.28 -5.50
N THR A 285 -10.21 -13.49 -6.50
CA THR A 285 -10.76 -13.49 -7.87
C THR A 285 -10.12 -14.55 -8.78
N TRP A 286 -9.08 -15.24 -8.31
CA TRP A 286 -8.29 -16.22 -9.05
C TRP A 286 -8.45 -17.61 -8.41
N LYS A 287 -9.55 -18.30 -8.76
CA LYS A 287 -9.89 -19.66 -8.30
C LYS A 287 -9.78 -20.63 -9.45
#